data_AF-A0A395MWH4-F1
#
_entry.id   AF-A0A395MWH4-F1
#
_cell.length_a   1.000
_cell.length_b   1.000
_cell.length_c   1.000
_cell.angle_alpha   90.00
_cell.angle_beta   90.00
_cell.angle_gamma   90.00
#
_symmetry.space_group_name_H-M   'P 1'
#
loop_
_entity.id
_entity.type
_entity.pdbx_description
1 polymer ?
#
loop_
_entity_poly.entity_id
_entity_poly.type
_entity_poly.pdbx_seq_one_letter_code
_entity_poly.pdbx_strand_id
1 'polypeptide(L)'
;MVSLPAPTETAAGGYSSDEDSDGDITVPPKQVTVYSELVEGMLQGDVVDTTSLSHKLLMHAYMVDLFMGGGITSSISEKHVALVALQSENGESDIDYITRRLRDFKITSHPVISPPPMHIPIITSDNIDKAYVDIILAQLCPATEKGFREYLKDSFLGILSILGPAFAGTTQTLSLATLLYLERFGKSYGMANSNVATTNFALRTYELGTTVTHKYREANPESTRNIPLVVRGYEAQIEAVCVMHIISNDETSTSVTYKWRQTGTIRSSISLSLAEWFLKVVQFADWDLNELDHPVLFQLRDDLKSDDAYGELREFITLKIAKTNLRKKLIRQITAIQECTVKAAQFICTTSHCAARKPYKNLHKTARAVMIDEAGAMPLAEASMAIGQYLRPLIIAGDEQQVKPTVRLTT
;
A
#
# COMPACT_ATOMS: atom_id res chain seq x y z
N MET A 1 -6.79 16.13 10.16
CA MET A 1 -7.65 15.67 11.28
C MET A 1 -8.61 14.63 10.73
N VAL A 2 -8.49 13.38 11.17
CA VAL A 2 -9.46 12.33 10.83
C VAL A 2 -10.48 12.35 11.96
N SER A 3 -11.61 13.04 11.78
CA SER A 3 -12.70 13.01 12.75
C SER A 3 -13.39 11.64 12.70
N LEU A 4 -13.65 11.04 13.86
CA LEU A 4 -14.43 9.82 13.97
C LEU A 4 -15.84 10.05 13.39
N PRO A 5 -16.36 9.14 12.55
CA PRO A 5 -17.73 9.23 12.09
C PRO A 5 -18.67 8.96 13.28
N ALA A 6 -19.58 9.89 13.55
CA ALA A 6 -20.67 9.65 14.49
C ALA A 6 -21.51 8.44 14.03
N PRO A 7 -21.91 7.53 14.93
CA PRO A 7 -22.74 6.40 14.55
C PRO A 7 -24.11 6.90 14.09
N THR A 8 -24.36 6.87 12.78
CA THR A 8 -25.65 7.24 12.21
C THR A 8 -26.71 6.20 12.58
N GLU A 9 -27.72 6.64 13.34
CA GLU A 9 -28.99 5.93 13.49
C GLU A 9 -29.80 6.07 12.20
N THR A 10 -29.70 5.09 11.31
CA THR A 10 -30.71 4.91 10.25
C THR A 10 -31.16 3.46 10.16
N ALA A 11 -32.49 3.33 10.23
CA ALA A 11 -33.24 2.10 10.08
C ALA A 11 -33.32 1.67 8.60
N ALA A 12 -33.36 0.36 8.40
CA ALA A 12 -33.91 -0.41 7.29
C ALA A 12 -33.82 0.15 5.84
N GLY A 13 -33.10 -0.62 5.00
CA GLY A 13 -33.56 -1.02 3.67
C GLY A 13 -33.24 -0.09 2.49
N GLY A 14 -32.43 -0.60 1.56
CA GLY A 14 -32.28 -0.05 0.21
C GLY A 14 -30.85 -0.16 -0.32
N TYR A 15 -30.59 -1.12 -1.20
CA TYR A 15 -29.47 -1.02 -2.13
C TYR A 15 -29.80 0.13 -3.10
N SER A 16 -29.24 1.33 -2.90
CA SER A 16 -29.16 2.33 -3.96
C SER A 16 -27.83 2.18 -4.69
N SER A 17 -27.93 2.16 -6.01
CA SER A 17 -26.83 2.41 -6.94
C SER A 17 -26.55 3.91 -6.90
N ASP A 18 -25.47 4.31 -6.24
CA ASP A 18 -25.04 5.71 -6.24
C ASP A 18 -24.16 5.93 -7.48
N GLU A 19 -24.68 6.77 -8.38
CA GLU A 19 -23.97 7.34 -9.52
C GLU A 19 -22.93 8.36 -9.00
N ASP A 20 -21.70 8.23 -9.48
CA ASP A 20 -20.59 9.14 -9.16
C ASP A 20 -20.87 10.53 -9.79
N SER A 21 -20.96 11.56 -8.94
CA SER A 21 -20.96 12.96 -9.38
C SER A 21 -19.52 13.45 -9.53
N ASP A 22 -19.14 13.82 -10.75
CA ASP A 22 -17.85 14.43 -11.08
C ASP A 22 -17.62 15.72 -10.28
N GLY A 23 -16.66 15.68 -9.36
CA GLY A 23 -16.17 16.85 -8.66
C GLY A 23 -15.16 17.60 -9.51
N ASP A 24 -15.42 18.88 -9.77
CA ASP A 24 -14.61 19.79 -10.56
C ASP A 24 -13.18 19.91 -9.98
N ILE A 25 -12.19 19.33 -10.67
CA ILE A 25 -10.79 19.32 -10.23
C ILE A 25 -10.13 20.61 -10.71
N THR A 26 -9.88 21.54 -9.77
CA THR A 26 -9.04 22.70 -10.04
C THR A 26 -7.59 22.26 -10.29
N VAL A 27 -7.13 22.47 -11.52
CA VAL A 27 -5.78 22.21 -12.01
C VAL A 27 -4.73 23.05 -11.25
N PRO A 28 -3.62 22.45 -10.76
CA PRO A 28 -2.55 23.20 -10.12
C PRO A 28 -1.70 24.02 -11.13
N PRO A 29 -1.15 25.17 -10.73
CA PRO A 29 -0.51 26.17 -11.61
C PRO A 29 0.77 25.69 -12.33
N LYS A 30 1.35 24.54 -11.96
CA LYS A 30 2.52 23.96 -12.65
C LYS A 30 2.19 23.29 -13.99
N GLN A 31 0.92 23.04 -14.32
CA GLN A 31 0.54 22.54 -15.64
C GLN A 31 0.88 23.53 -16.77
N VAL A 32 0.92 24.83 -16.51
CA VAL A 32 1.04 25.85 -17.56
C VAL A 32 2.45 25.92 -18.17
N THR A 33 3.50 25.58 -17.41
CA THR A 33 4.89 25.84 -17.80
C THR A 33 5.42 24.90 -18.89
N VAL A 34 5.01 23.63 -18.90
CA VAL A 34 5.45 22.66 -19.93
C VAL A 34 4.75 22.94 -21.27
N TYR A 35 3.49 23.41 -21.23
CA TYR A 35 2.74 23.77 -22.44
C TYR A 35 3.20 25.11 -23.03
N SER A 36 3.69 26.06 -22.22
CA SER A 36 4.23 27.33 -22.74
C SER A 36 5.54 27.12 -23.51
N GLU A 37 6.44 26.26 -23.01
CA GLU A 37 7.68 25.90 -23.71
C GLU A 37 7.40 25.18 -25.05
N LEU A 38 6.32 24.39 -25.11
CA LEU A 38 5.87 23.68 -26.30
C LEU A 38 5.37 24.64 -27.40
N VAL A 39 4.56 25.63 -27.01
CA VAL A 39 4.02 26.64 -27.94
C VAL A 39 5.14 27.58 -28.40
N GLU A 40 6.05 27.98 -27.52
CA GLU A 40 7.18 28.83 -27.87
C GLU A 40 8.19 28.12 -28.80
N GLY A 41 8.53 26.85 -28.54
CA GLY A 41 9.45 26.09 -29.39
C GLY A 41 8.88 25.79 -30.78
N MET A 42 7.57 25.49 -30.89
CA MET A 42 6.91 25.29 -32.18
C MET A 42 6.75 26.60 -32.98
N LEU A 43 6.56 27.74 -32.30
CA LEU A 43 6.47 29.05 -32.96
C LEU A 43 7.84 29.57 -33.42
N GLN A 44 8.94 29.13 -32.80
CA GLN A 44 10.30 29.56 -33.13
C GLN A 44 10.96 28.74 -34.24
N GLY A 45 10.31 27.68 -34.74
CA GLY A 45 10.81 26.91 -35.89
C GLY A 45 12.03 26.03 -35.59
N ASP A 46 12.36 25.84 -34.31
CA ASP A 46 13.42 24.93 -33.91
C ASP A 46 12.99 23.46 -34.12
N VAL A 47 13.94 22.64 -34.55
CA VAL A 47 13.77 21.18 -34.64
C VAL A 47 13.68 20.64 -33.22
N VAL A 48 12.47 20.66 -32.66
CA VAL A 48 12.20 20.06 -31.36
C VAL A 48 12.40 18.55 -31.52
N ASP A 49 13.32 17.98 -30.73
CA ASP A 49 13.49 16.52 -30.64
C ASP A 49 12.19 15.92 -30.10
N THR A 50 11.37 15.46 -31.03
CA THR A 50 10.04 14.90 -30.79
C THR A 50 10.09 13.65 -29.91
N THR A 51 11.24 12.95 -29.86
CA THR A 51 11.43 11.75 -29.03
C THR A 51 11.63 12.13 -27.56
N SER A 52 12.52 13.09 -27.29
CA SER A 52 12.74 13.64 -25.94
C SER A 52 11.48 14.31 -25.37
N LEU A 53 10.74 15.01 -26.21
CA LEU A 53 9.48 15.63 -25.83
C LEU A 53 8.37 14.61 -25.52
N SER A 54 8.18 13.62 -26.40
CA SER A 54 7.22 12.53 -26.16
C SER A 54 7.53 11.78 -24.86
N HIS A 55 8.82 11.58 -24.57
CA HIS A 55 9.27 10.98 -23.32
C HIS A 55 8.91 11.84 -22.10
N LYS A 56 9.15 13.17 -22.13
CA LYS A 56 8.77 14.09 -21.03
C LYS A 56 7.26 14.10 -20.79
N LEU A 57 6.46 14.09 -21.86
CA LEU A 57 5.00 14.08 -21.76
C LEU A 57 4.48 12.75 -21.22
N LEU A 58 5.02 11.61 -21.68
CA LEU A 58 4.68 10.30 -21.15
C LEU A 58 5.08 10.17 -19.68
N MET A 59 6.25 10.70 -19.29
CA MET A 59 6.69 10.76 -17.89
C MET A 59 5.78 11.64 -17.05
N HIS A 60 5.37 12.79 -17.56
CA HIS A 60 4.42 13.66 -16.87
C HIS A 60 3.07 12.96 -16.71
N ALA A 61 2.52 12.35 -17.77
CA ALA A 61 1.26 11.61 -17.70
C ALA A 61 1.34 10.39 -16.77
N TYR A 62 2.44 9.63 -16.81
CA TYR A 62 2.69 8.51 -15.91
C TYR A 62 2.83 8.98 -14.46
N MET A 63 3.53 10.08 -14.21
CA MET A 63 3.66 10.65 -12.86
C MET A 63 2.31 11.18 -12.38
N VAL A 64 1.57 11.93 -13.20
CA VAL A 64 0.23 12.40 -12.86
C VAL A 64 -0.68 11.21 -12.54
N ASP A 65 -0.67 10.14 -13.33
CA ASP A 65 -1.40 8.91 -13.02
C ASP A 65 -0.94 8.29 -11.70
N LEU A 66 0.38 8.16 -11.50
CA LEU A 66 0.97 7.62 -10.26
C LEU A 66 0.57 8.42 -9.01
N PHE A 67 0.45 9.74 -9.12
CA PHE A 67 0.10 10.62 -8.01
C PHE A 67 -1.42 10.80 -7.83
N MET A 68 -2.20 10.74 -8.90
CA MET A 68 -3.63 11.09 -8.90
C MET A 68 -4.56 9.87 -9.08
N GLY A 69 -4.06 8.74 -9.57
CA GLY A 69 -4.80 7.48 -9.72
C GLY A 69 -5.89 7.47 -10.81
N GLY A 70 -5.80 8.35 -11.81
CA GLY A 70 -6.82 8.51 -12.85
C GLY A 70 -6.73 7.51 -14.01
N GLY A 71 -5.61 6.78 -14.15
CA GLY A 71 -5.23 6.02 -15.32
C GLY A 71 -4.32 6.82 -16.26
N ILE A 72 -3.32 6.16 -16.86
CA ILE A 72 -2.42 6.79 -17.84
C ILE A 72 -3.18 7.39 -19.02
N THR A 73 -4.29 6.76 -19.41
CA THR A 73 -5.15 7.21 -20.53
C THR A 73 -5.88 8.51 -20.24
N SER A 74 -6.35 8.72 -19.00
CA SER A 74 -6.97 9.99 -18.60
C SER A 74 -5.95 11.09 -18.33
N SER A 75 -4.71 10.71 -17.98
CA SER A 75 -3.59 11.63 -17.76
C SER A 75 -2.95 12.13 -19.06
N ILE A 76 -3.19 11.43 -20.17
CA ILE A 76 -2.88 11.86 -21.53
C ILE A 76 -4.05 12.74 -22.01
N SER A 77 -3.95 14.06 -21.84
CA SER A 77 -4.99 15.01 -22.29
C SER A 77 -5.32 14.85 -23.80
N GLU A 78 -6.50 15.28 -24.26
CA GLU A 78 -6.84 15.36 -25.70
C GLU A 78 -5.76 16.05 -26.56
N LYS A 79 -5.02 17.03 -26.01
CA LYS A 79 -3.89 17.68 -26.69
C LYS A 79 -2.68 16.77 -26.96
N HIS A 80 -2.47 15.75 -26.13
CA HIS A 80 -1.44 14.72 -26.34
C HIS A 80 -1.88 13.76 -27.44
N VAL A 81 -3.16 13.38 -27.47
CA VAL A 81 -3.76 12.56 -28.53
C VAL A 81 -3.70 13.30 -29.86
N ALA A 82 -4.00 14.61 -29.89
CA ALA A 82 -3.87 15.44 -31.09
C ALA A 82 -2.44 15.48 -31.67
N LEU A 83 -1.42 15.47 -30.81
CA LEU A 83 0.00 15.46 -31.21
C LEU A 83 0.43 14.12 -31.81
N VAL A 84 -0.15 13.01 -31.35
CA VAL A 84 0.04 11.66 -31.91
C VAL A 84 -0.84 11.45 -33.15
N ALA A 85 -2.05 12.02 -33.19
CA ALA A 85 -2.97 11.98 -34.32
C ALA A 85 -2.45 12.78 -35.53
N LEU A 86 -1.65 13.83 -35.31
CA LEU A 86 -0.90 14.50 -36.38
C LEU A 86 0.13 13.59 -37.08
N GLN A 87 0.45 12.42 -36.51
CA GLN A 87 1.30 11.38 -37.12
C GLN A 87 0.50 10.19 -37.70
N SER A 88 -0.84 10.22 -37.59
CA SER A 88 -1.74 9.22 -38.18
C SER A 88 -2.03 9.62 -39.63
N GLU A 89 -1.34 9.00 -40.59
CA GLU A 89 -1.51 9.34 -42.01
C GLU A 89 -2.87 8.94 -42.60
N ASN A 90 -3.74 8.20 -41.90
CA ASN A 90 -4.87 7.50 -42.55
C ASN A 90 -6.24 7.58 -41.85
N GLY A 91 -6.47 8.48 -40.89
CA GLY A 91 -7.83 8.71 -40.35
C GLY A 91 -8.47 7.50 -39.64
N GLU A 92 -7.67 6.56 -39.15
CA GLU A 92 -8.11 5.52 -38.20
C GLU A 92 -8.52 6.17 -36.87
N SER A 93 -9.51 5.60 -36.17
CA SER A 93 -9.89 6.07 -34.84
C SER A 93 -8.67 5.99 -33.90
N ASP A 94 -8.47 7.01 -33.07
CA ASP A 94 -7.27 7.17 -32.23
C ASP A 94 -6.99 5.95 -31.34
N ILE A 95 -8.04 5.26 -30.90
CA ILE A 95 -7.96 4.06 -30.06
C ILE A 95 -7.53 2.83 -30.87
N ASP A 96 -8.05 2.66 -32.09
CA ASP A 96 -7.70 1.52 -32.94
C ASP A 96 -6.25 1.61 -33.41
N TYR A 97 -5.78 2.83 -33.72
CA TYR A 97 -4.38 3.06 -34.08
C TYR A 97 -3.42 2.71 -32.93
N ILE A 98 -3.70 3.18 -31.71
CA ILE A 98 -2.88 2.89 -30.52
C ILE A 98 -2.92 1.38 -30.20
N THR A 99 -4.10 0.78 -30.23
CA THR A 99 -4.30 -0.65 -29.95
C THR A 99 -3.58 -1.52 -30.98
N ARG A 100 -3.60 -1.13 -32.27
CA ARG A 100 -2.87 -1.81 -33.35
C ARG A 100 -1.36 -1.65 -33.20
N ARG A 101 -0.86 -0.44 -32.91
CA ARG A 101 0.56 -0.17 -32.62
C ARG A 101 1.08 -0.99 -31.44
N LEU A 102 0.30 -1.13 -30.37
CA LEU A 102 0.66 -1.97 -29.21
C LEU A 102 0.64 -3.46 -29.54
N ARG A 103 -0.32 -3.91 -30.36
CA ARG A 103 -0.42 -5.30 -30.84
C ARG A 103 0.72 -5.67 -31.80
N ASP A 104 1.09 -4.75 -32.69
CA ASP A 104 2.15 -4.91 -33.68
C ASP A 104 3.54 -4.59 -33.11
N PHE A 105 3.62 -4.17 -31.84
CA PHE A 105 4.84 -3.95 -31.10
C PHE A 105 5.55 -5.29 -30.86
N LYS A 106 6.25 -5.78 -31.88
CA LYS A 106 7.18 -6.89 -31.73
C LYS A 106 8.33 -6.43 -30.84
N ILE A 107 8.45 -7.04 -29.67
CA ILE A 107 9.66 -6.99 -28.84
C ILE A 107 10.76 -7.79 -29.56
N THR A 108 11.21 -7.30 -30.71
CA THR A 108 12.34 -7.89 -31.45
C THR A 108 13.27 -6.78 -31.90
N SER A 109 14.39 -6.68 -31.19
CA SER A 109 15.75 -6.30 -31.62
C SER A 109 15.91 -5.63 -32.99
N HIS A 110 15.37 -4.42 -33.16
CA HIS A 110 15.95 -3.45 -34.08
C HIS A 110 16.62 -2.33 -33.26
N PRO A 111 17.78 -1.81 -33.69
CA PRO A 111 18.50 -0.74 -33.00
C PRO A 111 17.79 0.59 -33.29
N VAL A 112 16.54 0.69 -32.84
CA VAL A 112 15.96 1.98 -32.52
C VAL A 112 16.81 2.49 -31.37
N ILE A 113 17.30 3.72 -31.45
CA ILE A 113 17.84 4.42 -30.28
C ILE A 113 16.68 4.42 -29.28
N SER A 114 16.67 3.41 -28.41
CA SER A 114 15.61 3.25 -27.42
C SER A 114 15.58 4.57 -26.66
N PRO A 115 14.41 5.21 -26.48
CA PRO A 115 14.32 6.30 -25.53
C PRO A 115 14.96 5.81 -24.22
N PRO A 116 15.76 6.65 -23.54
CA PRO A 116 16.47 6.24 -22.35
C PRO A 116 15.44 5.60 -21.40
N PRO A 117 15.74 4.41 -20.88
CA PRO A 117 14.75 3.65 -20.15
C PRO A 117 14.29 4.47 -18.93
N MET A 118 12.98 4.45 -18.65
CA MET A 118 12.36 5.36 -17.68
C MET A 118 12.79 5.01 -16.25
N HIS A 119 13.73 5.79 -15.71
CA HIS A 119 14.25 5.62 -14.35
C HIS A 119 13.37 6.38 -13.35
N ILE A 120 12.77 5.66 -12.41
CA ILE A 120 12.23 6.26 -11.19
C ILE A 120 13.10 5.71 -10.07
N PRO A 121 14.23 6.38 -9.79
CA PRO A 121 15.15 5.90 -8.79
C PRO A 121 14.49 5.97 -7.41
N ILE A 122 14.68 4.90 -6.65
CA ILE A 122 14.04 4.79 -5.33
C ILE A 122 14.78 5.64 -4.30
N ILE A 123 16.10 5.84 -4.46
CA ILE A 123 16.96 6.48 -3.44
C ILE A 123 17.72 7.74 -3.91
N THR A 124 17.62 8.15 -5.18
CA THR A 124 18.39 9.33 -5.67
C THR A 124 17.58 10.62 -5.75
N SER A 125 16.33 10.63 -5.31
CA SER A 125 15.52 11.86 -5.38
C SER A 125 15.86 12.84 -4.26
N ASP A 126 15.86 14.14 -4.58
CA ASP A 126 16.11 15.25 -3.64
C ASP A 126 15.13 15.33 -2.46
N ASN A 127 14.05 14.53 -2.48
CA ASN A 127 12.97 14.52 -1.49
C ASN A 127 13.04 13.35 -0.49
N ILE A 128 14.14 12.58 -0.46
CA ILE A 128 14.30 11.53 0.56
C ILE A 128 15.40 11.91 1.54
N ASP A 129 15.12 11.69 2.82
CA ASP A 129 16.08 11.78 3.90
C ASP A 129 17.18 10.72 3.75
N LYS A 130 18.35 11.18 3.28
CA LYS A 130 19.51 10.32 3.01
C LYS A 130 20.01 9.61 4.27
N ALA A 131 19.97 10.28 5.42
CA ALA A 131 20.41 9.69 6.68
C ALA A 131 19.48 8.53 7.08
N TYR A 132 18.17 8.68 6.85
CA TYR A 132 17.22 7.59 7.10
C TYR A 132 17.44 6.41 6.15
N VAL A 133 17.66 6.68 4.85
CA VAL A 133 17.97 5.64 3.85
C VAL A 133 19.24 4.88 4.20
N ASP A 134 20.29 5.57 4.64
CA ASP A 134 21.53 4.92 5.02
C ASP A 134 21.36 4.00 6.23
N ILE A 135 20.53 4.38 7.21
CA ILE A 135 20.18 3.50 8.34
C ILE A 135 19.37 2.28 7.89
N ILE A 136 18.42 2.44 6.94
CA ILE A 136 17.68 1.31 6.36
C ILE A 136 18.66 0.35 5.67
N LEU A 137 19.51 0.86 4.79
CA LEU A 137 20.43 0.04 4.00
C LEU A 137 21.50 -0.63 4.88
N ALA A 138 21.94 0.02 5.97
CA ALA A 138 22.84 -0.56 6.95
C ALA A 138 22.27 -1.78 7.70
N GLN A 139 20.99 -2.14 7.52
CA GLN A 139 20.44 -3.41 8.02
C GLN A 139 20.80 -4.61 7.11
N LEU A 140 21.36 -4.39 5.93
CA LEU A 140 21.92 -5.42 5.05
C LEU A 140 23.38 -5.69 5.40
N CYS A 141 23.88 -6.89 5.06
CA CYS A 141 25.32 -7.12 5.12
C CYS A 141 26.04 -6.29 4.03
N PRO A 142 27.31 -5.88 4.24
CA PRO A 142 27.99 -4.95 3.34
C PRO A 142 28.04 -5.41 1.87
N ALA A 143 28.18 -6.72 1.64
CA ALA A 143 28.21 -7.29 0.29
C ALA A 143 26.87 -7.10 -0.45
N THR A 144 25.75 -7.36 0.24
CA THR A 144 24.41 -7.18 -0.32
C THR A 144 24.03 -5.70 -0.40
N GLU A 145 24.41 -4.90 0.59
CA GLU A 145 24.09 -3.47 0.63
C GLU A 145 24.58 -2.74 -0.62
N LYS A 146 25.85 -2.93 -1.01
CA LYS A 146 26.43 -2.22 -2.16
C LYS A 146 25.68 -2.54 -3.45
N GLY A 147 25.49 -3.83 -3.75
CA GLY A 147 24.78 -4.26 -4.96
C GLY A 147 23.32 -3.84 -4.95
N PHE A 148 22.66 -3.91 -3.78
CA PHE A 148 21.27 -3.48 -3.64
C PHE A 148 21.13 -1.97 -3.81
N ARG A 149 22.06 -1.17 -3.27
CA ARG A 149 22.09 0.29 -3.45
C ARG A 149 22.26 0.67 -4.91
N GLU A 150 23.12 -0.02 -5.65
CA GLU A 150 23.26 0.16 -7.11
C GLU A 150 21.94 -0.21 -7.83
N TYR A 151 21.34 -1.35 -7.48
CA TYR A 151 20.06 -1.77 -8.04
C TYR A 151 18.91 -0.76 -7.82
N LEU A 152 18.86 -0.13 -6.63
CA LEU A 152 17.87 0.90 -6.29
C LEU A 152 18.05 2.23 -7.04
N LYS A 153 19.27 2.53 -7.52
CA LYS A 153 19.54 3.72 -8.36
C LYS A 153 19.06 3.51 -9.79
N ASP A 154 19.21 2.28 -10.28
CA ASP A 154 18.92 1.94 -11.67
C ASP A 154 17.50 1.39 -11.87
N SER A 155 16.65 1.43 -10.84
CA SER A 155 15.30 0.88 -10.88
C SER A 155 14.41 1.58 -11.92
N PHE A 156 13.90 0.81 -12.88
CA PHE A 156 12.97 1.26 -13.89
C PHE A 156 11.55 1.32 -13.34
N LEU A 157 10.88 2.47 -13.51
CA LEU A 157 9.49 2.68 -13.06
C LEU A 157 9.22 2.36 -11.57
N GLY A 158 10.25 2.30 -10.73
CA GLY A 158 10.11 1.84 -9.34
C GLY A 158 9.70 0.37 -9.27
N ILE A 159 10.12 -0.46 -10.23
CA ILE A 159 9.93 -1.91 -10.22
C ILE A 159 11.19 -2.58 -9.72
N LEU A 160 11.03 -3.48 -8.75
CA LEU A 160 12.09 -4.30 -8.20
C LEU A 160 11.70 -5.76 -8.17
N SER A 161 12.66 -6.63 -8.49
CA SER A 161 12.55 -8.07 -8.32
C SER A 161 13.60 -8.53 -7.31
N ILE A 162 13.15 -9.28 -6.30
CA ILE A 162 13.98 -9.84 -5.25
C ILE A 162 13.83 -11.36 -5.32
N LEU A 163 14.74 -11.98 -6.06
CA LEU A 163 14.74 -13.41 -6.28
C LEU A 163 15.76 -14.08 -5.37
N GLY A 164 15.38 -15.20 -4.76
CA GLY A 164 16.29 -16.00 -3.96
C GLY A 164 15.60 -17.25 -3.41
N PRO A 165 16.38 -18.29 -3.07
CA PRO A 165 15.81 -19.50 -2.52
C PRO A 165 15.16 -19.24 -1.15
N ALA A 166 14.29 -20.14 -0.71
CA ALA A 166 13.76 -20.12 0.64
C ALA A 166 14.87 -19.92 1.69
N PHE A 167 14.60 -19.09 2.70
CA PHE A 167 15.54 -18.72 3.78
C PHE A 167 16.76 -17.87 3.36
N ALA A 168 16.86 -17.42 2.10
CA ALA A 168 17.94 -16.51 1.66
C ALA A 168 17.76 -15.06 2.10
N GLY A 169 16.78 -14.76 2.96
CA GLY A 169 16.50 -13.39 3.41
C GLY A 169 15.70 -12.55 2.41
N THR A 170 15.03 -13.18 1.43
CA THR A 170 14.17 -12.49 0.44
C THR A 170 13.12 -11.59 1.11
N THR A 171 12.37 -12.11 2.08
CA THR A 171 11.37 -11.33 2.85
C THR A 171 12.03 -10.19 3.65
N GLN A 172 13.27 -10.35 4.12
CA GLN A 172 14.00 -9.28 4.81
C GLN A 172 14.36 -8.15 3.85
N THR A 173 14.92 -8.48 2.68
CA THR A 173 15.22 -7.49 1.63
C THR A 173 13.95 -6.82 1.14
N LEU A 174 12.86 -7.58 0.94
CA LEU A 174 11.54 -7.04 0.60
C LEU A 174 11.04 -6.05 1.64
N SER A 175 11.18 -6.38 2.93
CA SER A 175 10.75 -5.52 4.03
C SER A 175 11.56 -4.22 4.11
N LEU A 176 12.88 -4.27 3.88
CA LEU A 176 13.71 -3.06 3.79
C LEU A 176 13.34 -2.20 2.58
N ALA A 177 13.15 -2.85 1.42
CA ALA A 177 12.69 -2.17 0.22
C ALA A 177 11.31 -1.52 0.45
N THR A 178 10.43 -2.19 1.21
CA THR A 178 9.14 -1.65 1.61
C THR A 178 9.28 -0.35 2.40
N LEU A 179 10.21 -0.28 3.37
CA LEU A 179 10.46 0.96 4.11
C LEU A 179 10.95 2.10 3.20
N LEU A 180 11.80 1.81 2.20
CA LEU A 180 12.24 2.80 1.21
C LEU A 180 11.06 3.29 0.35
N TYR A 181 10.15 2.40 -0.01
CA TYR A 181 8.95 2.76 -0.78
C TYR A 181 7.95 3.55 0.06
N LEU A 182 7.82 3.26 1.35
CA LEU A 182 7.03 4.08 2.26
C LEU A 182 7.58 5.50 2.35
N GLU A 183 8.91 5.65 2.39
CA GLU A 183 9.56 6.97 2.38
C GLU A 183 9.37 7.70 1.05
N ARG A 184 9.53 7.00 -0.08
CA ARG A 184 9.48 7.60 -1.42
C ARG A 184 8.07 7.89 -1.90
N PHE A 185 7.18 6.92 -1.77
CA PHE A 185 5.86 6.90 -2.38
C PHE A 185 4.74 7.05 -1.34
N GLY A 186 5.02 6.90 -0.04
CA GLY A 186 4.01 6.95 1.00
C GLY A 186 3.24 5.65 1.12
N LYS A 187 1.92 5.74 1.34
CA LYS A 187 1.07 4.58 1.65
C LYS A 187 1.22 3.47 0.62
N SER A 188 1.57 2.28 1.08
CA SER A 188 1.89 1.14 0.24
C SER A 188 1.09 -0.10 0.68
N TYR A 189 0.98 -1.08 -0.22
CA TYR A 189 0.16 -2.26 -0.01
C TYR A 189 0.94 -3.55 -0.28
N GLY A 190 1.04 -4.40 0.73
CA GLY A 190 1.67 -5.71 0.68
C GLY A 190 0.65 -6.82 0.44
N MET A 191 1.04 -7.82 -0.35
CA MET A 191 0.26 -9.02 -0.57
C MET A 191 1.10 -10.27 -0.51
N ALA A 192 0.51 -11.36 -0.04
CA ALA A 192 1.13 -12.67 -0.05
C ALA A 192 0.08 -13.77 -0.30
N ASN A 193 0.54 -14.95 -0.71
CA ASN A 193 -0.33 -16.07 -1.10
C ASN A 193 -1.01 -16.79 0.10
N SER A 194 -0.56 -16.54 1.32
CA SER A 194 -1.06 -17.21 2.52
C SER A 194 -1.05 -16.30 3.74
N ASN A 195 -1.86 -16.65 4.74
CA ASN A 195 -1.90 -15.92 6.01
C ASN A 195 -0.56 -15.96 6.74
N VAL A 196 0.20 -17.05 6.62
CA VAL A 196 1.52 -17.21 7.23
C VAL A 196 2.52 -16.25 6.57
N ALA A 197 2.58 -16.26 5.23
CA ALA A 197 3.44 -15.34 4.48
C ALA A 197 3.08 -13.87 4.75
N THR A 198 1.78 -13.54 4.75
CA THR A 198 1.28 -12.21 5.09
C THR A 198 1.73 -11.79 6.50
N THR A 199 1.71 -12.73 7.46
CA THR A 199 2.14 -12.49 8.84
C THR A 199 3.64 -12.25 8.93
N ASN A 200 4.44 -13.10 8.30
CA ASN A 200 5.89 -12.98 8.30
C ASN A 200 6.33 -11.66 7.64
N PHE A 201 5.72 -11.29 6.52
CA PHE A 201 6.04 -10.06 5.80
C PHE A 201 5.67 -8.81 6.63
N ALA A 202 4.45 -8.76 7.17
CA ALA A 202 4.02 -7.65 8.01
C ALA A 202 4.90 -7.50 9.26
N LEU A 203 5.17 -8.60 9.97
CA LEU A 203 6.02 -8.59 11.17
C LEU A 203 7.44 -8.15 10.86
N ARG A 204 8.06 -8.71 9.82
CA ARG A 204 9.42 -8.35 9.44
C ARG A 204 9.52 -6.87 9.05
N THR A 205 8.52 -6.35 8.34
CA THR A 205 8.46 -4.91 8.00
C THR A 205 8.34 -4.03 9.24
N TYR A 206 7.47 -4.40 10.18
CA TYR A 206 7.29 -3.66 11.43
C TYR A 206 8.53 -3.71 12.34
N GLU A 207 9.14 -4.88 12.51
CA GLU A 207 10.37 -5.07 13.30
C GLU A 207 11.54 -4.22 12.76
N LEU A 208 11.73 -4.25 11.44
CA LEU A 208 12.75 -3.42 10.78
C LEU A 208 12.39 -1.93 10.87
N GLY A 209 11.12 -1.57 10.64
CA GLY A 209 10.65 -0.19 10.78
C GLY A 209 10.88 0.35 12.19
N THR A 210 10.62 -0.46 13.21
CA THR A 210 10.90 -0.14 14.62
C THR A 210 12.40 0.07 14.84
N THR A 211 13.22 -0.90 14.42
CA THR A 211 14.69 -0.85 14.57
C THR A 211 15.30 0.38 13.90
N VAL A 212 14.91 0.66 12.66
CA VAL A 212 15.41 1.80 11.87
C VAL A 212 14.93 3.12 12.50
N THR A 213 13.68 3.20 12.93
CA THR A 213 13.13 4.42 13.58
C THR A 213 13.88 4.73 14.87
N HIS A 214 14.11 3.74 15.73
CA HIS A 214 14.88 3.93 16.96
C HIS A 214 16.31 4.41 16.66
N LYS A 215 17.06 3.71 15.79
CA LYS A 215 18.42 4.11 15.40
C LYS A 215 18.46 5.53 14.82
N TYR A 216 17.46 5.89 14.02
CA TYR A 216 17.37 7.22 13.44
C TYR A 216 17.08 8.30 14.50
N ARG A 217 16.16 8.04 15.45
CA ARG A 217 15.85 8.97 16.55
C ARG A 217 17.02 9.13 17.53
N GLU A 218 17.77 8.06 17.79
CA GLU A 218 19.01 8.13 18.58
C GLU A 218 20.04 9.06 17.93
N ALA A 219 20.20 8.97 16.61
CA ALA A 219 21.09 9.85 15.85
C ALA A 219 20.50 11.27 15.65
N ASN A 220 19.18 11.44 15.72
CA ASN A 220 18.47 12.70 15.46
C ASN A 220 17.35 12.92 16.51
N PRO A 221 17.69 13.38 17.74
CA PRO A 221 16.72 13.47 18.84
C PRO A 221 15.50 14.36 18.57
N GLU A 222 15.68 15.42 17.77
CA GLU A 222 14.62 16.36 17.38
C GLU A 222 13.65 15.80 16.33
N SER A 223 13.91 14.61 15.80
CA SER A 223 13.05 14.00 14.79
C SER A 223 11.69 13.59 15.37
N THR A 224 10.62 13.94 14.66
CA THR A 224 9.25 13.49 14.95
C THR A 224 8.87 12.21 14.21
N ARG A 225 9.87 11.47 13.68
CA ARG A 225 9.62 10.24 12.91
C ARG A 225 9.09 9.15 13.82
N ASN A 226 8.03 8.49 13.37
CA ASN A 226 7.33 7.43 14.09
C ASN A 226 7.56 6.08 13.41
N ILE A 227 7.33 5.01 14.17
CA ILE A 227 7.30 3.65 13.63
C ILE A 227 6.17 3.61 12.58
N PRO A 228 6.42 3.05 11.38
CA PRO A 228 5.35 2.90 10.40
C PRO A 228 4.25 2.01 10.95
N LEU A 229 3.01 2.50 10.90
CA LEU A 229 1.80 1.74 11.20
C LEU A 229 1.62 0.68 10.12
N VAL A 230 2.05 -0.53 10.46
CA VAL A 230 1.86 -1.74 9.67
C VAL A 230 0.61 -2.46 10.16
N VAL A 231 -0.35 -2.65 9.26
CA VAL A 231 -1.56 -3.42 9.52
C VAL A 231 -1.54 -4.69 8.72
N ARG A 232 -1.76 -5.81 9.40
CA ARG A 232 -2.00 -7.11 8.79
C ARG A 232 -3.49 -7.39 8.76
N GLY A 233 -4.06 -7.51 7.57
CA GLY A 233 -5.51 -7.50 7.42
C GLY A 233 -6.15 -8.88 7.34
N TYR A 234 -7.09 -9.16 8.26
CA TYR A 234 -8.16 -10.14 8.10
C TYR A 234 -9.52 -9.47 7.90
N GLU A 235 -10.55 -10.26 7.62
CA GLU A 235 -11.92 -9.75 7.56
C GLU A 235 -12.31 -8.98 8.83
N ALA A 236 -12.62 -7.68 8.68
CA ALA A 236 -12.78 -6.75 9.81
C ALA A 236 -13.88 -7.19 10.79
N GLN A 237 -14.97 -7.79 10.30
CA GLN A 237 -16.03 -8.30 11.17
C GLN A 237 -15.55 -9.46 12.04
N ILE A 238 -14.71 -10.35 11.49
CA ILE A 238 -14.12 -11.46 12.24
C ILE A 238 -13.15 -10.92 13.30
N GLU A 239 -12.38 -9.90 12.97
CA GLU A 239 -11.49 -9.19 13.90
C GLU A 239 -12.27 -8.54 15.05
N ALA A 240 -13.39 -7.87 14.76
CA ALA A 240 -14.23 -7.26 15.80
C ALA A 240 -14.85 -8.32 16.74
N VAL A 241 -15.26 -9.48 16.20
CA VAL A 241 -15.73 -10.61 17.03
C VAL A 241 -14.59 -11.19 17.87
N CYS A 242 -13.37 -11.23 17.34
CA CYS A 242 -12.18 -11.66 18.06
C CYS A 242 -11.88 -10.73 19.25
N VAL A 243 -11.92 -9.41 19.04
CA VAL A 243 -11.80 -8.41 20.12
C VAL A 243 -12.81 -8.67 21.24
N MET A 244 -14.08 -8.86 20.89
CA MET A 244 -15.11 -9.16 21.89
C MET A 244 -14.80 -10.43 22.68
N HIS A 245 -14.33 -11.49 22.01
CA HIS A 245 -13.98 -12.74 22.66
C HIS A 245 -12.82 -12.57 23.64
N ILE A 246 -11.77 -11.85 23.25
CA ILE A 246 -10.59 -11.58 24.08
C ILE A 246 -10.98 -10.80 25.34
N ILE A 247 -11.76 -9.73 25.19
CA ILE A 247 -12.20 -8.88 26.30
C ILE A 247 -13.12 -9.67 27.25
N SER A 248 -14.09 -10.41 26.72
CA SER A 248 -15.03 -11.19 27.55
C SER A 248 -14.38 -12.33 28.31
N ASN A 249 -13.28 -12.89 27.81
CA ASN A 249 -12.54 -13.96 28.49
C ASN A 249 -11.34 -13.46 29.29
N ASP A 250 -11.13 -12.15 29.36
CA ASP A 250 -10.00 -11.52 30.07
C ASP A 250 -8.63 -12.10 29.65
N GLU A 251 -8.48 -12.37 28.36
CA GLU A 251 -7.24 -12.93 27.84
C GLU A 251 -6.17 -11.84 27.76
N THR A 252 -4.92 -12.14 28.09
CA THR A 252 -3.72 -11.30 27.86
C THR A 252 -3.02 -11.65 26.55
N SER A 253 -2.10 -10.80 26.10
CA SER A 253 -1.31 -11.04 24.86
C SER A 253 -0.60 -12.39 24.89
N THR A 254 -0.05 -12.75 26.06
CA THR A 254 0.64 -14.02 26.29
C THR A 254 -0.32 -15.19 26.23
N SER A 255 -1.51 -15.07 26.82
CA SER A 255 -2.50 -16.15 26.84
C SER A 255 -3.09 -16.44 25.45
N VAL A 256 -3.37 -15.40 24.67
CA VAL A 256 -3.82 -15.52 23.27
C VAL A 256 -2.74 -16.19 22.43
N THR A 257 -1.48 -15.73 22.57
CA THR A 257 -0.33 -16.32 21.86
C THR A 257 -0.11 -17.79 22.24
N TYR A 258 -0.29 -18.14 23.52
CA TYR A 258 -0.16 -19.52 23.98
C TYR A 258 -1.26 -20.42 23.40
N LYS A 259 -2.54 -20.01 23.48
CA LYS A 259 -3.66 -20.75 22.89
C LYS A 259 -3.49 -20.93 21.38
N TRP A 260 -2.97 -19.92 20.68
CA TRP A 260 -2.60 -20.02 19.27
C TRP A 260 -1.59 -21.15 19.02
N ARG A 261 -0.49 -21.21 19.80
CA ARG A 261 0.53 -22.27 19.64
C ARG A 261 -0.02 -23.68 19.88
N GLN A 262 -0.95 -23.83 20.82
CA GLN A 262 -1.47 -25.14 21.17
C GLN A 262 -2.56 -25.65 20.24
N THR A 263 -3.47 -24.77 19.81
CA THR A 263 -4.70 -25.21 19.16
C THR A 263 -4.56 -25.40 17.67
N GLY A 264 -3.65 -24.67 17.00
CA GLY A 264 -3.47 -24.72 15.53
C GLY A 264 -4.73 -24.40 14.69
N THR A 265 -5.86 -24.13 15.33
CA THR A 265 -7.20 -24.02 14.73
C THR A 265 -7.60 -22.58 14.50
N ILE A 266 -7.08 -21.62 15.26
CA ILE A 266 -7.12 -20.21 14.90
C ILE A 266 -5.92 -19.97 13.99
N ARG A 267 -6.10 -20.21 12.68
CA ARG A 267 -5.08 -20.11 11.60
C ARG A 267 -4.49 -18.70 11.40
N SER A 268 -4.64 -17.83 12.39
CA SER A 268 -4.49 -16.40 12.28
C SER A 268 -3.79 -15.87 13.53
N SER A 269 -2.50 -15.56 13.43
CA SER A 269 -1.81 -14.76 14.46
C SER A 269 -2.59 -13.47 14.73
N ILE A 270 -2.63 -12.98 15.98
CA ILE A 270 -3.21 -11.65 16.28
C ILE A 270 -2.22 -10.53 15.97
N SER A 271 -0.93 -10.85 15.78
CA SER A 271 0.10 -9.84 15.64
C SER A 271 -0.13 -8.93 14.43
N LEU A 272 -0.02 -7.62 14.63
CA LEU A 272 -0.33 -6.50 13.75
C LEU A 272 -1.75 -6.52 13.16
N SER A 273 -2.67 -7.33 13.72
CA SER A 273 -4.05 -7.42 13.26
C SER A 273 -4.87 -6.21 13.72
N LEU A 274 -6.06 -6.06 13.13
CA LEU A 274 -6.99 -5.02 13.58
C LEU A 274 -7.49 -5.24 15.00
N ALA A 275 -7.57 -6.50 15.45
CA ALA A 275 -7.84 -6.80 16.85
C ALA A 275 -6.70 -6.33 17.76
N GLU A 276 -5.43 -6.63 17.45
CA GLU A 276 -4.32 -6.16 18.29
C GLU A 276 -4.26 -4.62 18.35
N TRP A 277 -4.33 -3.95 17.19
CA TRP A 277 -4.29 -2.48 17.17
C TRP A 277 -5.44 -1.87 17.96
N PHE A 278 -6.64 -2.45 17.89
CA PHE A 278 -7.76 -2.03 18.72
C PHE A 278 -7.46 -2.21 20.22
N LEU A 279 -6.98 -3.39 20.63
CA LEU A 279 -6.66 -3.71 22.03
C LEU A 279 -5.60 -2.77 22.60
N LYS A 280 -4.58 -2.43 21.80
CA LYS A 280 -3.58 -1.41 22.17
C LYS A 280 -4.20 -0.02 22.31
N VAL A 281 -5.05 0.40 21.36
CA VAL A 281 -5.71 1.71 21.42
C VAL A 281 -6.54 1.85 22.69
N VAL A 282 -7.32 0.83 23.06
CA VAL A 282 -8.14 0.84 24.30
C VAL A 282 -7.33 0.53 25.57
N GLN A 283 -6.04 0.24 25.43
CA GLN A 283 -5.13 -0.11 26.53
C GLN A 283 -5.68 -1.25 27.40
N PHE A 284 -6.15 -2.32 26.75
CA PHE A 284 -6.67 -3.49 27.46
C PHE A 284 -5.53 -4.35 27.98
N ALA A 285 -5.60 -4.83 29.23
CA ALA A 285 -4.62 -5.71 29.86
C ALA A 285 -3.14 -5.28 29.63
N ASP A 286 -2.34 -6.12 28.98
CA ASP A 286 -0.93 -5.89 28.65
C ASP A 286 -0.71 -5.37 27.22
N TRP A 287 -1.78 -5.05 26.48
CA TRP A 287 -1.68 -4.42 25.16
C TRP A 287 -1.57 -2.92 25.31
N ASP A 288 -0.39 -2.38 24.98
CA ASP A 288 -0.16 -0.94 24.93
C ASP A 288 0.51 -0.51 23.61
N LEU A 289 0.38 0.78 23.32
CA LEU A 289 1.08 1.43 22.22
C LEU A 289 2.52 1.72 22.61
N ASN A 290 3.43 1.60 21.67
CA ASN A 290 4.79 2.10 21.80
C ASN A 290 4.77 3.64 21.75
N GLU A 291 5.65 4.32 22.49
CA GLU A 291 5.77 5.78 22.48
C GLU A 291 6.04 6.39 21.09
N LEU A 292 6.60 5.60 20.18
CA LEU A 292 6.91 5.95 18.79
C LEU A 292 5.83 5.47 17.81
N ASP A 293 4.75 4.85 18.27
CA ASP A 293 3.65 4.45 17.40
C ASP A 293 2.99 5.67 16.75
N HIS A 294 2.29 5.42 15.64
CA HIS A 294 1.71 6.48 14.84
C HIS A 294 0.73 7.35 15.65
N PRO A 295 0.83 8.70 15.60
CA PRO A 295 0.09 9.62 16.49
C PRO A 295 -1.44 9.49 16.40
N VAL A 296 -1.95 9.05 15.25
CA VAL A 296 -3.39 8.77 15.08
C VAL A 296 -3.90 7.72 16.07
N LEU A 297 -3.08 6.74 16.47
CA LEU A 297 -3.50 5.72 17.44
C LEU A 297 -3.72 6.33 18.84
N PHE A 298 -2.87 7.28 19.23
CA PHE A 298 -3.04 8.05 20.47
C PHE A 298 -4.26 8.96 20.38
N GLN A 299 -4.48 9.62 19.24
CA GLN A 299 -5.69 10.40 19.02
C GLN A 299 -6.96 9.54 19.15
N LEU A 300 -6.99 8.36 18.52
CA LEU A 300 -8.12 7.43 18.64
C LEU A 300 -8.37 7.02 20.09
N ARG A 301 -7.29 6.80 20.86
CA ARG A 301 -7.37 6.50 22.30
C ARG A 301 -7.99 7.65 23.09
N ASP A 302 -7.61 8.89 22.79
CA ASP A 302 -8.13 10.07 23.48
C ASP A 302 -9.60 10.35 23.11
N ASP A 303 -9.95 10.20 21.84
CA ASP A 303 -11.32 10.31 21.36
C ASP A 303 -12.21 9.25 22.03
N LEU A 304 -11.73 8.01 22.13
CA LEU A 304 -12.41 6.91 22.83
C LEU A 304 -12.66 7.20 24.31
N LYS A 305 -11.76 7.94 24.98
CA LYS A 305 -11.88 8.31 26.39
C LYS A 305 -12.85 9.46 26.60
N SER A 306 -12.88 10.42 25.67
CA SER A 306 -13.60 11.69 25.83
C SER A 306 -15.01 11.71 25.22
N ASP A 307 -15.25 10.96 24.14
CA ASP A 307 -16.52 11.00 23.42
C ASP A 307 -17.58 10.09 24.07
N ASP A 308 -18.71 10.66 24.45
CA ASP A 308 -19.86 9.96 25.06
C ASP A 308 -20.44 8.86 24.17
N ALA A 309 -20.27 8.97 22.85
CA ALA A 309 -20.72 7.94 21.90
C ALA A 309 -20.09 6.55 22.19
N TYR A 310 -18.92 6.51 22.83
CA TYR A 310 -18.22 5.27 23.19
C TYR A 310 -18.45 4.83 24.65
N GLY A 311 -19.38 5.45 25.38
CA GLY A 311 -19.65 5.12 26.78
C GLY A 311 -19.94 3.63 27.03
N GLU A 312 -20.80 3.02 26.21
CA GLU A 312 -21.12 1.58 26.31
C GLU A 312 -19.92 0.68 25.95
N LEU A 313 -19.06 1.11 25.03
CA LEU A 313 -17.84 0.37 24.68
C LEU A 313 -16.85 0.41 25.85
N ARG A 314 -16.69 1.58 26.50
CA ARG A 314 -15.88 1.71 27.72
C ARG A 314 -16.41 0.87 28.87
N GLU A 315 -17.73 0.87 29.07
CA GLU A 315 -18.38 0.00 30.07
C GLU A 315 -18.10 -1.47 29.76
N PHE A 316 -18.23 -1.89 28.50
CA PHE A 316 -17.92 -3.26 28.07
C PHE A 316 -16.45 -3.64 28.32
N ILE A 317 -15.50 -2.77 27.97
CA ILE A 317 -14.06 -3.02 28.19
C ILE A 317 -13.76 -3.17 29.69
N THR A 318 -14.41 -2.36 30.53
CA THR A 318 -14.18 -2.35 31.99
C THR A 318 -14.87 -3.52 32.68
N LEU A 319 -16.15 -3.74 32.40
CA LEU A 319 -16.98 -4.75 33.07
C LEU A 319 -16.85 -6.14 32.43
N LYS A 320 -16.29 -6.24 31.22
CA LYS A 320 -16.10 -7.49 30.45
C LYS A 320 -17.41 -8.23 30.10
N ILE A 321 -18.56 -7.60 30.34
CA ILE A 321 -19.89 -8.18 30.12
C ILE A 321 -20.55 -7.53 28.90
N ALA A 322 -20.65 -8.27 27.81
CA ALA A 322 -21.44 -7.84 26.66
C ALA A 322 -22.92 -8.22 26.90
N LYS A 323 -23.77 -7.23 27.19
CA LYS A 323 -25.22 -7.44 27.18
C LYS A 323 -25.63 -7.85 25.76
N THR A 324 -26.44 -8.91 25.62
CA THR A 324 -26.78 -9.53 24.32
C THR A 324 -27.42 -8.56 23.33
N ASN A 325 -28.20 -7.60 23.82
CA ASN A 325 -28.80 -6.53 23.04
C ASN A 325 -27.80 -5.48 22.52
N LEU A 326 -26.61 -5.37 23.11
CA LEU A 326 -25.58 -4.39 22.73
C LEU A 326 -24.51 -4.94 21.79
N ARG A 327 -24.44 -6.27 21.61
CA ARG A 327 -23.41 -6.92 20.78
C ARG A 327 -23.26 -6.30 19.38
N LYS A 328 -24.38 -6.05 18.70
CA LYS A 328 -24.37 -5.47 17.34
C LYS A 328 -23.82 -4.03 17.33
N LYS A 329 -24.12 -3.24 18.37
CA LYS A 329 -23.63 -1.87 18.53
C LYS A 329 -22.13 -1.86 18.83
N LEU A 330 -21.67 -2.72 19.74
CA LEU A 330 -20.25 -2.88 20.06
C LEU A 330 -19.43 -3.30 18.82
N ILE A 331 -19.89 -4.29 18.05
CA ILE A 331 -19.20 -4.72 16.82
C ILE A 331 -19.07 -3.54 15.83
N ARG A 332 -20.11 -2.71 15.68
CA ARG A 332 -20.06 -1.53 14.81
C ARG A 332 -19.04 -0.50 15.30
N GLN A 333 -19.00 -0.21 16.60
CA GLN A 333 -18.05 0.73 17.18
C GLN A 333 -16.61 0.22 17.04
N ILE A 334 -16.36 -1.05 17.35
CA ILE A 334 -15.04 -1.70 17.18
C ILE A 334 -14.63 -1.63 15.70
N THR A 335 -15.52 -2.00 14.78
CA THR A 335 -15.23 -1.97 13.34
C THR A 335 -14.92 -0.55 12.86
N ALA A 336 -15.65 0.47 13.33
CA ALA A 336 -15.40 1.86 12.96
C ALA A 336 -14.00 2.34 13.39
N ILE A 337 -13.55 1.96 14.58
CA ILE A 337 -12.21 2.29 15.07
C ILE A 337 -11.14 1.54 14.27
N GLN A 338 -11.38 0.25 13.99
CA GLN A 338 -10.51 -0.55 13.12
C GLN A 338 -10.41 0.05 11.70
N GLU A 339 -11.50 0.55 11.12
CA GLU A 339 -11.47 1.24 9.83
C GLU A 339 -10.66 2.53 9.88
N CYS A 340 -10.68 3.27 11.00
CA CYS A 340 -9.83 4.44 11.19
C CYS A 340 -8.35 4.06 11.27
N THR A 341 -8.00 2.99 11.97
CA THR A 341 -6.65 2.42 11.99
C THR A 341 -6.19 2.05 10.58
N VAL A 342 -7.03 1.36 9.82
CA VAL A 342 -6.78 0.96 8.44
C VAL A 342 -6.55 2.18 7.53
N LYS A 343 -7.37 3.23 7.66
CA LYS A 343 -7.18 4.49 6.91
C LYS A 343 -5.87 5.20 7.29
N ALA A 344 -5.42 5.10 8.53
CA ALA A 344 -4.18 5.72 9.00
C ALA A 344 -2.92 4.93 8.63
N ALA A 345 -3.06 3.63 8.39
CA ALA A 345 -1.93 2.75 8.10
C ALA A 345 -1.07 3.23 6.93
N GLN A 346 0.25 3.18 7.12
CA GLN A 346 1.21 3.45 6.06
C GLN A 346 1.47 2.20 5.22
N PHE A 347 1.40 1.02 5.83
CA PHE A 347 1.55 -0.25 5.15
C PHE A 347 0.45 -1.22 5.56
N ILE A 348 -0.22 -1.80 4.58
CA ILE A 348 -1.24 -2.83 4.80
C ILE A 348 -0.81 -4.10 4.10
N CYS A 349 -0.77 -5.22 4.82
CA CYS A 349 -0.43 -6.52 4.26
C CYS A 349 -1.63 -7.47 4.36
N THR A 350 -2.07 -8.04 3.24
CA THR A 350 -3.20 -8.99 3.21
C THR A 350 -2.96 -10.16 2.25
N THR A 351 -3.79 -11.20 2.35
CA THR A 351 -3.95 -12.13 1.24
C THR A 351 -4.72 -11.49 0.08
N SER A 352 -4.62 -12.07 -1.11
CA SER A 352 -5.41 -11.71 -2.31
C SER A 352 -6.92 -11.73 -2.04
N HIS A 353 -7.39 -12.72 -1.30
CA HIS A 353 -8.79 -12.82 -0.88
C HIS A 353 -9.24 -11.64 -0.02
N CYS A 354 -8.44 -11.23 0.96
CA CYS A 354 -8.79 -10.12 1.85
C CYS A 354 -8.67 -8.76 1.14
N ALA A 355 -7.72 -8.60 0.22
CA ALA A 355 -7.55 -7.37 -0.55
C ALA A 355 -8.81 -6.99 -1.36
N ALA A 356 -9.58 -7.98 -1.80
CA ALA A 356 -10.83 -7.77 -2.54
C ALA A 356 -12.02 -7.31 -1.67
N ARG A 357 -11.88 -7.29 -0.34
CA ARG A 357 -12.97 -6.99 0.61
C ARG A 357 -12.77 -5.64 1.30
N LYS A 358 -13.87 -5.02 1.74
CA LYS A 358 -13.80 -3.84 2.63
C LYS A 358 -13.21 -4.25 4.00
N PRO A 359 -12.42 -3.39 4.65
CA PRO A 359 -12.04 -2.04 4.23
C PRO A 359 -10.85 -1.98 3.24
N TYR A 360 -10.15 -3.09 3.03
CA TYR A 360 -8.87 -3.10 2.30
C TYR A 360 -8.97 -2.77 0.83
N LYS A 361 -10.07 -3.14 0.15
CA LYS A 361 -10.28 -2.87 -1.28
C LYS A 361 -10.05 -1.41 -1.65
N ASN A 362 -10.53 -0.47 -0.83
CA ASN A 362 -10.40 0.95 -1.13
C ASN A 362 -8.95 1.42 -0.96
N LEU A 363 -8.26 0.92 0.06
CA LEU A 363 -6.86 1.28 0.30
C LEU A 363 -5.92 0.62 -0.69
N HIS A 364 -6.21 -0.60 -1.11
CA HIS A 364 -5.50 -1.24 -2.21
C HIS A 364 -5.62 -0.42 -3.49
N LYS A 365 -6.77 0.20 -3.79
CA LYS A 365 -6.90 1.11 -4.94
C LYS A 365 -6.07 2.39 -4.80
N THR A 366 -6.02 2.98 -3.60
CA THR A 366 -5.33 4.26 -3.36
C THR A 366 -3.85 4.11 -2.99
N ALA A 367 -3.36 2.89 -2.80
CA ALA A 367 -1.96 2.64 -2.46
C ALA A 367 -1.06 3.07 -3.62
N ARG A 368 0.04 3.75 -3.27
CA ARG A 368 0.98 4.36 -4.22
C ARG A 368 2.08 3.41 -4.66
N ALA A 369 2.25 2.31 -3.95
CA ALA A 369 3.09 1.19 -4.35
C ALA A 369 2.52 -0.15 -3.86
N VAL A 370 2.93 -1.21 -4.52
CA VAL A 370 2.54 -2.59 -4.21
C VAL A 370 3.77 -3.45 -3.96
N MET A 371 3.66 -4.36 -3.01
CA MET A 371 4.69 -5.36 -2.70
C MET A 371 4.05 -6.75 -2.69
N ILE A 372 4.69 -7.72 -3.32
CA ILE A 372 4.24 -9.11 -3.37
C ILE A 372 5.32 -9.98 -2.74
N ASP A 373 4.99 -10.66 -1.66
CA ASP A 373 5.82 -11.70 -1.05
C ASP A 373 5.36 -13.10 -1.50
N GLU A 374 6.28 -14.05 -1.47
CA GLU A 374 6.06 -15.44 -1.93
C GLU A 374 5.47 -15.52 -3.35
N ALA A 375 5.91 -14.61 -4.24
CA ALA A 375 5.38 -14.48 -5.59
C ALA A 375 5.61 -15.73 -6.45
N GLY A 376 6.68 -16.49 -6.19
CA GLY A 376 6.99 -17.75 -6.88
C GLY A 376 5.91 -18.83 -6.68
N ALA A 377 5.21 -18.78 -5.54
CA ALA A 377 4.11 -19.67 -5.20
C ALA A 377 2.72 -18.99 -5.35
N MET A 378 2.63 -17.85 -6.04
CA MET A 378 1.37 -17.13 -6.28
C MET A 378 0.85 -17.41 -7.71
N PRO A 379 -0.42 -17.79 -7.90
CA PRO A 379 -1.01 -17.86 -9.23
C PRO A 379 -0.98 -16.51 -9.94
N LEU A 380 -0.78 -16.50 -11.27
CA LEU A 380 -0.76 -15.27 -12.06
C LEU A 380 -2.04 -14.43 -11.86
N ALA A 381 -3.21 -15.06 -11.75
CA ALA A 381 -4.47 -14.36 -11.49
C ALA A 381 -4.46 -13.61 -10.15
N GLU A 382 -3.89 -14.20 -9.10
CA GLU A 382 -3.75 -13.54 -7.79
C GLU A 382 -2.70 -12.43 -7.82
N ALA A 383 -1.59 -12.63 -8.52
CA ALA A 383 -0.58 -11.60 -8.72
C ALA A 383 -1.14 -10.40 -9.50
N SER A 384 -1.95 -10.64 -10.53
CA SER A 384 -2.65 -9.58 -11.28
C SER A 384 -3.63 -8.81 -10.39
N MET A 385 -4.33 -9.50 -9.48
CA MET A 385 -5.16 -8.82 -8.47
C MET A 385 -4.31 -7.93 -7.57
N ALA A 386 -3.09 -8.34 -7.21
CA ALA A 386 -2.19 -7.55 -6.38
C ALA A 386 -1.71 -6.28 -7.08
N ILE A 387 -1.30 -6.39 -8.34
CA ILE A 387 -0.85 -5.27 -9.15
C ILE A 387 -2.00 -4.26 -9.32
N GLY A 388 -3.22 -4.75 -9.51
CA GLY A 388 -4.42 -3.93 -9.66
C GLY A 388 -4.52 -3.30 -11.04
N GLN A 389 -5.32 -2.23 -11.15
CA GLN A 389 -5.69 -1.62 -12.43
C GLN A 389 -4.67 -0.57 -12.92
N TYR A 390 -3.77 -0.12 -12.05
CA TYR A 390 -2.82 0.96 -12.31
C TYR A 390 -1.39 0.44 -12.21
N LEU A 391 -0.52 0.90 -13.13
CA LEU A 391 0.89 0.52 -13.17
C LEU A 391 1.67 1.29 -12.11
N ARG A 392 1.68 0.76 -10.89
CA ARG A 392 2.34 1.35 -9.72
C ARG A 392 3.73 0.77 -9.51
N PRO A 393 4.64 1.52 -8.83
CA PRO A 393 5.86 0.97 -8.27
C PRO A 393 5.57 -0.35 -7.57
N LEU A 394 6.34 -1.37 -7.93
CA LEU A 394 6.06 -2.75 -7.61
C LEU A 394 7.32 -3.44 -7.13
N ILE A 395 7.23 -4.13 -6.00
CA ILE A 395 8.28 -5.03 -5.54
C ILE A 395 7.74 -6.44 -5.59
N ILE A 396 8.42 -7.34 -6.29
CA ILE A 396 8.07 -8.75 -6.33
C ILE A 396 9.21 -9.53 -5.68
N ALA A 397 8.91 -10.27 -4.62
CA ALA A 397 9.86 -11.18 -4.00
C ALA A 397 9.34 -12.62 -4.01
N GLY A 398 10.25 -13.56 -4.24
CA GLY A 398 9.91 -14.97 -4.21
C GLY A 398 11.05 -15.86 -4.69
N ASP A 399 10.81 -17.15 -4.59
CA ASP A 399 11.71 -18.19 -5.05
C ASP A 399 11.13 -18.82 -6.33
N GLU A 400 11.86 -18.71 -7.44
CA GLU A 400 11.45 -19.29 -8.73
C GLU A 400 11.42 -20.82 -8.72
N GLN A 401 12.11 -21.45 -7.76
CA GLN A 401 12.20 -22.91 -7.61
C GLN A 401 11.13 -23.47 -6.66
N GLN A 402 10.27 -22.62 -6.09
CA GLN A 402 9.16 -23.08 -5.25
C GLN A 402 8.15 -23.92 -6.02
N VAL A 403 7.45 -24.78 -5.28
CA VAL A 403 6.38 -25.62 -5.83
C VAL A 403 5.28 -24.72 -6.40
N LYS A 404 4.93 -24.95 -7.66
CA LYS A 404 3.89 -24.19 -8.36
C LYS A 404 2.55 -24.26 -7.60
N PRO A 405 1.71 -23.22 -7.68
CA PRO A 405 0.41 -23.20 -7.03
C PRO A 405 -0.44 -24.42 -7.43
N THR A 406 -1.04 -25.08 -6.44
CA THR A 406 -1.95 -26.21 -6.70
C THR A 406 -3.31 -25.68 -7.15
N VAL A 407 -3.70 -25.95 -8.39
CA VAL A 407 -5.05 -25.64 -8.89
C VAL A 407 -5.93 -26.89 -8.71
N ARG A 408 -6.98 -26.79 -7.88
CA ARG A 408 -8.04 -27.81 -7.83
C ARG A 408 -9.17 -27.40 -8.76
N LEU A 409 -9.33 -28.11 -9.86
CA LEU A 409 -10.53 -28.01 -10.70
C LEU A 409 -11.64 -28.83 -10.03
N THR A 410 -12.69 -28.16 -9.55
CA THR A 410 -13.92 -28.83 -9.16
C THR A 410 -14.65 -29.24 -10.43
N THR A 411 -14.68 -30.54 -10.72
CA THR A 411 -15.51 -31.14 -11.77
C THR A 411 -16.96 -31.24 -11.36
#